data_AF-A0A9C6XSX0-F1
#
_entry.id   AF-A0A9C6XSX0-F1
#
_cell.length_a   1.000
_cell.length_b   1.000
_cell.length_c   1.000
_cell.angle_alpha   90.00
_cell.angle_beta   90.00
_cell.angle_gamma   90.00
#
_symmetry.space_group_name_H-M   'P 1'
#
loop_
_entity.id
_entity.type
_entity.pdbx_description
1 polymer ?
#
loop_
_entity_poly.entity_id
_entity_poly.type
_entity_poly.pdbx_seq_one_letter_code
_entity_poly.pdbx_strand_id
1 'polypeptide(L)'
;MEHHFPNIERNLLYATATLLDPRFKKVPFQNQAALKAAEKEVGRLVSASLAESRATDRAAYEAAMEEGADADADVVVDQDDPWAAIDEQVRESNRKADGDRVGGLPVELKQFLNRPPVDRKSNPNPLKSWQSLKGEYPNVWRAALKIFTIVCYLRPVRAAFFTWWNNCQPAKMPVVWTSPRHASLPPESHAGRMVSRF
;
A
#
# COMPACT_ATOMS: atom_id res chain seq x y z
N MET A 1 4.57 -16.25 -21.73
CA MET A 1 4.82 -15.67 -20.40
C MET A 1 3.93 -16.40 -19.40
N GLU A 2 4.39 -17.49 -18.79
CA GLU A 2 3.58 -18.24 -17.81
C GLU A 2 4.44 -18.67 -16.62
N HIS A 3 4.71 -17.71 -15.73
CA HIS A 3 5.17 -18.00 -14.37
C HIS A 3 4.21 -17.31 -13.39
N HIS A 4 2.92 -17.59 -13.55
CA HIS A 4 1.90 -17.21 -12.58
C HIS A 4 1.69 -18.40 -11.62
N PHE A 5 1.55 -18.13 -10.33
CA PHE A 5 1.26 -19.17 -9.34
C PHE A 5 -0.25 -19.18 -9.08
N PRO A 6 -1.07 -19.91 -9.86
CA PRO A 6 -2.53 -19.80 -9.83
C PRO A 6 -3.17 -20.12 -8.47
N ASN A 7 -2.43 -20.82 -7.61
CA ASN A 7 -2.92 -21.25 -6.30
C ASN A 7 -2.62 -20.25 -5.17
N ILE A 8 -1.74 -19.26 -5.37
CA ILE A 8 -1.37 -18.34 -4.28
C ILE A 8 -2.52 -17.40 -3.92
N GLU A 9 -3.29 -16.96 -4.91
CA GLU A 9 -4.48 -16.13 -4.72
C GLU A 9 -5.61 -16.86 -3.99
N ARG A 10 -5.67 -18.19 -4.08
CA ARG A 10 -6.68 -18.99 -3.37
C ARG A 10 -6.45 -19.01 -1.86
N ASN A 11 -5.23 -18.75 -1.41
CA ASN A 11 -4.95 -18.62 0.01
C ASN A 11 -5.32 -17.21 0.48
N LEU A 12 -6.35 -17.11 1.30
CA LEU A 12 -6.89 -15.84 1.76
C LEU A 12 -5.83 -14.96 2.45
N LEU A 13 -4.89 -15.54 3.21
CA LEU A 13 -3.84 -14.78 3.87
C LEU A 13 -2.89 -14.12 2.87
N TYR A 14 -2.41 -14.87 1.87
CA TYR A 14 -1.51 -14.33 0.85
C TYR A 14 -2.23 -13.37 -0.09
N ALA A 15 -3.49 -13.64 -0.45
CA ALA A 15 -4.32 -12.74 -1.21
C ALA A 15 -4.52 -11.41 -0.46
N THR A 16 -4.87 -11.47 0.82
CA THR A 16 -5.04 -10.29 1.68
C THR A 16 -3.75 -9.48 1.80
N ALA A 17 -2.61 -10.15 2.03
CA ALA A 17 -1.31 -9.49 2.09
C ALA A 17 -0.89 -8.84 0.76
N THR A 18 -1.22 -9.49 -0.36
CA THR A 18 -0.93 -8.96 -1.71
C THR A 18 -1.79 -7.74 -2.03
N LEU A 19 -3.07 -7.78 -1.66
CA LEU A 19 -4.01 -6.67 -1.85
C LEU A 19 -3.60 -5.44 -1.02
N LEU A 20 -3.02 -5.66 0.17
CA LEU A 20 -2.51 -4.63 1.06
C LEU A 20 -1.08 -4.17 0.71
N ASP A 21 -0.41 -4.76 -0.27
CA ASP A 21 0.87 -4.26 -0.75
C ASP A 21 0.65 -3.05 -1.70
N PRO A 22 1.16 -1.85 -1.37
CA PRO A 22 1.01 -0.66 -2.22
C PRO A 22 1.59 -0.82 -3.63
N ARG A 23 2.49 -1.79 -3.84
CA ARG A 23 3.16 -2.08 -5.11
C ARG A 23 2.34 -2.97 -6.02
N PHE A 24 1.45 -3.80 -5.46
CA PHE A 24 0.72 -4.82 -6.22
C PHE A 24 -0.78 -4.53 -6.27
N LYS A 25 -1.42 -4.30 -5.12
CA LYS A 25 -2.86 -4.02 -5.02
C LYS A 25 -3.68 -5.08 -5.80
N LYS A 26 -4.53 -4.63 -6.73
CA LYS A 26 -5.41 -5.48 -7.56
C LYS A 26 -4.70 -6.08 -8.79
N VAL A 27 -3.55 -5.53 -9.18
CA VAL A 27 -2.88 -5.86 -10.44
C VAL A 27 -2.53 -7.35 -10.61
N PRO A 28 -2.02 -8.07 -9.58
CA PRO A 28 -1.60 -9.46 -9.78
C PRO A 28 -2.78 -10.44 -9.78
N PHE A 29 -4.00 -10.02 -9.44
CA PHE A 29 -5.13 -10.93 -9.30
C PHE A 29 -5.71 -11.34 -10.65
N GLN A 30 -5.65 -12.65 -10.94
CA GLN A 30 -6.34 -13.25 -12.09
C GLN A 30 -7.71 -13.79 -11.70
N ASN A 31 -7.87 -14.25 -10.46
CA ASN A 31 -9.12 -14.80 -9.96
C ASN A 31 -9.96 -13.72 -9.25
N GLN A 32 -11.03 -13.28 -9.91
CA GLN A 32 -11.95 -12.28 -9.37
C GLN A 32 -12.63 -12.71 -8.06
N ALA A 33 -12.93 -14.00 -7.88
CA ALA A 33 -13.52 -14.50 -6.65
C ALA A 33 -12.53 -14.41 -5.48
N ALA A 34 -11.25 -14.71 -5.73
CA ALA A 34 -10.19 -14.55 -4.73
C ALA A 34 -9.98 -13.08 -4.36
N LEU A 35 -9.98 -12.19 -5.34
CA LEU A 35 -9.90 -10.75 -5.10
C LEU A 35 -11.07 -10.26 -4.24
N LYS A 36 -12.31 -10.68 -4.54
CA LYS A 36 -13.49 -10.28 -3.77
C LYS A 36 -13.47 -10.81 -2.34
N ALA A 37 -12.99 -12.05 -2.15
CA ALA A 37 -12.81 -12.61 -0.81
C ALA A 37 -11.77 -11.80 -0.01
N ALA A 38 -10.65 -11.43 -0.64
CA ALA A 38 -9.62 -10.58 -0.02
C ALA A 38 -10.15 -9.17 0.29
N GLU A 39 -10.87 -8.51 -0.64
CA GLU A 39 -11.50 -7.20 -0.42
C GLU A 39 -12.45 -7.23 0.79
N LYS A 40 -13.27 -8.28 0.90
CA LYS A 40 -14.18 -8.48 2.03
C LYS A 40 -13.42 -8.64 3.35
N GLU A 41 -12.36 -9.44 3.36
CA GLU A 41 -11.57 -9.69 4.57
C GLU A 41 -10.81 -8.44 5.02
N VAL A 42 -10.17 -7.71 4.10
CA VAL A 42 -9.55 -6.42 4.42
C VAL A 42 -10.60 -5.44 4.94
N GLY A 43 -11.77 -5.37 4.30
CA GLY A 43 -12.86 -4.52 4.74
C GLY A 43 -13.31 -4.83 6.18
N ARG A 44 -13.35 -6.11 6.56
CA ARG A 44 -13.63 -6.54 7.93
C ARG A 44 -12.54 -6.08 8.91
N LEU A 45 -11.27 -6.26 8.56
CA LEU A 45 -10.11 -5.87 9.40
C LEU A 45 -10.02 -4.36 9.61
N VAL A 46 -10.28 -3.58 8.56
CA VAL A 46 -10.31 -2.11 8.63
C VAL A 46 -11.47 -1.65 9.50
N SER A 47 -12.67 -2.23 9.32
CA SER A 47 -13.83 -1.90 10.16
C SER A 47 -13.58 -2.23 11.64
N ALA A 48 -12.92 -3.36 11.92
CA ALA A 48 -12.53 -3.72 13.29
C ALA A 48 -11.50 -2.73 13.86
N SER A 49 -10.51 -2.32 13.08
CA SER A 49 -9.49 -1.35 13.52
C SER A 49 -10.09 0.04 13.79
N LEU A 50 -11.11 0.43 13.02
CA LEU A 50 -11.87 1.66 13.25
C LEU A 50 -12.67 1.57 14.56
N ALA A 51 -13.35 0.45 14.81
CA ALA A 51 -14.08 0.22 16.05
C ALA A 51 -13.17 0.20 17.28
N GLU A 52 -11.99 -0.44 17.17
CA GLU A 52 -10.95 -0.45 18.22
C GLU A 52 -10.48 0.98 18.54
N SER A 53 -10.19 1.80 17.52
CA SER A 53 -9.73 3.19 17.72
C SER A 53 -10.80 4.04 18.42
N ARG A 54 -12.08 3.84 18.10
CA ARG A 54 -13.18 4.53 18.80
C ARG A 54 -13.29 4.15 20.27
N ALA A 55 -13.11 2.87 20.58
CA ALA A 55 -13.15 2.41 21.96
C ALA A 55 -12.01 3.04 22.78
N THR A 56 -10.82 3.19 22.19
CA THR A 56 -9.69 3.86 22.85
C THR A 56 -9.92 5.36 23.01
N ASP A 57 -10.47 6.04 22.00
CA ASP A 57 -10.73 7.47 22.07
C ASP A 57 -11.82 7.79 23.11
N ARG A 58 -12.86 6.95 23.18
CA ARG A 58 -13.90 7.04 24.20
C ARG A 58 -13.33 6.80 25.61
N ALA A 59 -12.52 5.76 25.79
CA ALA A 59 -11.88 5.49 27.08
C ALA A 59 -10.93 6.61 27.50
N ALA A 60 -10.21 7.23 26.56
CA ALA A 60 -9.34 8.37 26.83
C ALA A 60 -10.13 9.62 27.25
N TYR A 61 -11.29 9.86 26.61
CA TYR A 61 -12.19 10.95 27.01
C TYR A 61 -12.79 10.73 28.41
N GLU A 62 -13.25 9.51 28.71
CA GLU A 62 -13.78 9.15 30.02
C GLU A 62 -12.71 9.28 31.12
N ALA A 63 -11.46 8.87 30.86
CA ALA A 63 -10.34 9.04 31.79
C ALA A 63 -9.94 10.51 32.02
N ALA A 64 -9.95 11.34 30.97
CA ALA A 64 -9.64 12.77 31.08
C ALA A 64 -10.71 13.55 31.87
N MET A 65 -11.96 13.06 31.88
CA MET A 65 -13.04 13.62 32.68
C MET A 65 -12.92 13.26 34.17
N GLU A 66 -12.36 12.09 34.50
CA GLU A 66 -12.08 11.69 35.89
C GLU A 66 -10.87 12.42 36.50
N GLU A 67 -9.84 12.76 35.71
CA GLU A 67 -8.66 13.51 36.19
C GLU A 67 -8.86 15.05 36.24
N GLY A 68 -9.99 15.56 35.75
CA GLY A 68 -10.31 16.99 35.66
C GLY A 68 -11.29 17.53 36.69
N ALA A 69 -11.53 16.83 37.81
CA ALA A 69 -12.54 17.18 38.82
C ALA A 69 -12.15 18.36 39.75
N ASP A 70 -11.50 19.40 39.22
CA ASP A 70 -11.32 20.71 39.86
C ASP A 70 -11.33 21.84 38.80
N ALA A 71 -12.34 21.86 37.93
CA ALA A 71 -12.75 23.07 37.24
C ALA A 71 -14.21 22.95 36.82
N ASP A 72 -15.05 23.62 37.58
CA ASP A 72 -16.40 24.03 37.22
C ASP A 72 -16.37 24.72 35.85
N ALA A 73 -16.68 23.95 34.81
CA ALA A 73 -17.13 24.44 33.52
C ALA A 73 -18.32 23.57 33.15
N ASP A 74 -19.42 23.85 33.85
CA ASP A 74 -20.76 23.68 33.31
C ASP A 74 -20.70 24.07 31.83
N VAL A 75 -20.89 23.09 30.94
CA VAL A 75 -21.14 23.39 29.53
C VAL A 75 -22.50 24.07 29.57
N VAL A 76 -22.48 25.39 29.76
CA VAL A 76 -23.64 26.24 29.60
C VAL A 76 -24.03 26.05 28.15
N VAL A 77 -24.99 25.15 27.93
CA VAL A 77 -25.71 25.08 26.67
C VAL A 77 -26.45 26.40 26.64
N ASP A 78 -25.83 27.41 26.03
CA ASP A 78 -26.43 28.71 25.85
C ASP A 78 -27.68 28.46 25.01
N GLN A 79 -28.84 28.46 25.66
CA GLN A 79 -30.12 28.09 25.03
C GLN A 79 -30.50 29.08 23.92
N ASP A 80 -29.77 30.20 23.83
CA ASP A 80 -29.89 31.23 22.81
C ASP A 80 -28.82 31.14 21.69
N ASP A 81 -27.97 30.10 21.64
CA ASP A 81 -27.03 29.94 20.53
C ASP A 81 -27.76 29.49 19.24
N PRO A 82 -27.86 30.35 18.20
CA PRO A 82 -28.52 29.99 16.94
C PRO A 82 -27.81 28.85 16.20
N TRP A 83 -26.56 28.51 16.56
CA TRP A 83 -25.80 27.42 15.95
C TRP A 83 -26.00 26.07 16.63
N ALA A 84 -26.60 26.02 17.84
CA ALA A 84 -26.75 24.77 18.59
C ALA A 84 -27.52 23.68 17.82
N ALA A 85 -28.56 24.06 17.07
CA ALA A 85 -29.32 23.13 16.24
C ALA A 85 -28.49 22.59 15.06
N ILE A 86 -27.61 23.42 14.49
CA ILE A 86 -26.69 23.03 13.41
C ILE A 86 -25.61 22.10 13.97
N ASP A 87 -25.07 22.42 15.14
CA ASP A 87 -24.07 21.59 15.81
C ASP A 87 -24.59 20.21 16.16
N GLU A 88 -25.85 20.09 16.61
CA GLU A 88 -26.46 18.78 16.82
C GLU A 88 -26.66 18.04 15.49
N GLN A 89 -27.12 18.73 14.45
CA GLN A 89 -27.26 18.13 13.11
C GLN A 89 -25.91 17.66 12.55
N VAL A 90 -24.83 18.39 12.80
CA VAL A 90 -23.46 18.01 12.43
C VAL A 90 -22.99 16.82 13.26
N ARG A 91 -23.25 16.79 14.58
CA ARG A 91 -22.96 15.64 15.45
C ARG A 91 -23.69 14.38 15.01
N GLU A 92 -24.97 14.48 14.66
CA GLU A 92 -25.74 13.36 14.13
C GLU A 92 -25.25 12.90 12.77
N SER A 93 -24.93 13.84 11.88
CA SER A 93 -24.40 13.54 10.55
C SER A 93 -23.04 12.86 10.64
N ASN A 94 -22.16 13.32 11.52
CA ASN A 94 -20.86 12.71 11.77
C ASN A 94 -21.02 11.31 12.36
N ARG A 95 -21.94 11.10 13.32
CA ARG A 95 -22.26 9.76 13.84
C ARG A 95 -22.70 8.78 12.75
N LYS A 96 -23.39 9.25 11.70
CA LYS A 96 -23.85 8.43 10.55
C LYS A 96 -22.76 8.22 9.49
N ALA A 97 -22.01 9.28 9.15
CA ALA A 97 -20.94 9.25 8.14
C ALA A 97 -19.75 8.38 8.58
N ASP A 98 -19.55 8.25 9.87
CA ASP A 98 -18.51 7.43 10.49
C ASP A 98 -18.63 5.92 10.20
N GLY A 99 -19.79 5.47 9.73
CA GLY A 99 -20.03 4.11 9.26
C GLY A 99 -20.01 3.96 7.75
N ASP A 100 -19.64 4.99 6.99
CA ASP A 100 -19.93 5.02 5.54
C ASP A 100 -19.20 3.89 4.78
N ARG A 101 -20.00 3.09 4.08
CA ARG A 101 -19.55 1.94 3.30
C ARG A 101 -19.98 2.15 1.86
N VAL A 102 -19.09 2.69 1.04
CA VAL A 102 -19.38 2.85 -0.38
C VAL A 102 -19.17 1.52 -1.10
N GLY A 103 -20.28 0.85 -1.46
CA GLY A 103 -20.25 -0.46 -2.13
C GLY A 103 -19.82 -1.61 -1.21
N GLY A 104 -20.07 -1.48 0.10
CA GLY A 104 -19.78 -2.52 1.10
C GLY A 104 -18.34 -2.53 1.63
N LEU A 105 -17.45 -1.67 1.13
CA LEU A 105 -16.08 -1.48 1.63
C LEU A 105 -15.97 -0.16 2.41
N PRO A 106 -15.11 -0.10 3.46
CA PRO A 106 -14.77 1.17 4.10
C PRO A 106 -14.22 2.17 3.09
N VAL A 107 -14.63 3.45 3.20
CA VAL A 107 -14.23 4.52 2.27
C VAL A 107 -12.70 4.62 2.14
N GLU A 108 -11.98 4.58 3.26
CA GLU A 108 -10.52 4.62 3.33
C GLU A 108 -9.87 3.50 2.49
N LEU A 109 -10.40 2.28 2.60
CA LEU A 109 -9.91 1.13 1.84
C LEU A 109 -10.13 1.33 0.34
N LYS A 110 -11.30 1.84 -0.05
CA LYS A 110 -11.60 2.10 -1.46
C LYS A 110 -10.65 3.15 -2.06
N GLN A 111 -10.38 4.23 -1.32
CA GLN A 111 -9.43 5.25 -1.73
C GLN A 111 -8.01 4.69 -1.90
N PHE A 112 -7.53 3.91 -0.93
CA PHE A 112 -6.23 3.25 -1.01
C PHE A 112 -6.10 2.35 -2.23
N LEU A 113 -7.13 1.53 -2.50
CA LEU A 113 -7.15 0.61 -3.63
C LEU A 113 -7.23 1.29 -5.00
N ASN A 114 -7.81 2.50 -5.06
CA ASN A 114 -7.93 3.28 -6.30
C ASN A 114 -6.65 4.07 -6.63
N ARG A 115 -5.78 4.33 -5.64
CA ARG A 115 -4.49 4.99 -5.88
C ARG A 115 -3.62 4.12 -6.82
N PRO A 116 -2.82 4.69 -7.74
CA PRO A 116 -1.92 3.91 -8.57
C PRO A 116 -0.94 3.06 -7.73
N PRO A 117 -0.54 1.87 -8.19
CA PRO A 117 0.50 1.07 -7.54
C PRO A 117 1.86 1.78 -7.58
N VAL A 118 2.66 1.58 -6.53
CA VAL A 118 4.03 2.12 -6.46
C VAL A 118 4.97 1.21 -7.25
N ASP A 119 5.88 1.81 -8.04
CA ASP A 119 6.87 1.01 -8.76
C ASP A 119 7.80 0.25 -7.79
N ARG A 120 7.87 -1.06 -7.98
CA ARG A 120 8.66 -1.97 -7.16
C ARG A 120 10.17 -1.77 -7.36
N LYS A 121 10.61 -1.35 -8.56
CA LYS A 121 12.05 -1.15 -8.81
C LYS A 121 12.57 0.06 -8.05
N SER A 122 11.80 1.15 -8.03
CA SER A 122 12.10 2.31 -7.20
C SER A 122 11.96 2.03 -5.70
N ASN A 123 10.97 1.22 -5.29
CA ASN A 123 10.69 0.93 -3.88
C ASN A 123 10.63 -0.58 -3.59
N PRO A 124 11.78 -1.22 -3.31
CA PRO A 124 11.82 -2.67 -3.09
C PRO A 124 11.19 -3.10 -1.75
N ASN A 125 11.10 -2.19 -0.77
CA ASN A 125 10.51 -2.49 0.54
C ASN A 125 9.09 -1.90 0.65
N PRO A 126 8.05 -2.72 0.89
CA PRO A 126 6.67 -2.24 1.05
C PRO A 126 6.51 -1.31 2.26
N LEU A 127 7.27 -1.55 3.34
CA LEU A 127 7.13 -0.83 4.60
C LEU A 127 7.62 0.61 4.44
N LYS A 128 8.63 0.84 3.58
CA LYS A 128 9.05 2.19 3.21
C LYS A 128 7.95 2.94 2.46
N SER A 129 7.26 2.26 1.54
CA SER A 129 6.11 2.86 0.84
C SER A 129 4.97 3.15 1.81
N TRP A 130 4.74 2.27 2.79
CA TRP A 130 3.75 2.47 3.83
C TRP A 130 4.05 3.63 4.80
N GLN A 131 5.32 3.98 5.03
CA GLN A 131 5.67 5.10 5.92
C GLN A 131 5.09 6.43 5.45
N SER A 132 5.02 6.66 4.14
CA SER A 132 4.38 7.85 3.57
C SER A 132 2.85 7.76 3.63
N LEU A 133 2.29 6.55 3.58
CA LEU A 133 0.85 6.30 3.50
C LEU A 133 0.17 6.17 4.86
N LYS A 134 0.93 5.92 5.95
CA LYS A 134 0.38 5.65 7.29
C LYS A 134 -0.48 6.80 7.84
N GLY A 135 -0.17 8.04 7.46
CA GLY A 135 -0.92 9.22 7.88
C GLY A 135 -2.21 9.41 7.08
N GLU A 136 -2.17 9.08 5.78
CA GLU A 136 -3.35 9.16 4.90
C GLU A 136 -4.35 8.02 5.15
N TYR A 137 -3.84 6.82 5.46
CA TYR A 137 -4.65 5.61 5.62
C TYR A 137 -4.30 4.86 6.92
N PRO A 138 -4.65 5.43 8.10
CA PRO A 138 -4.26 4.87 9.39
C PRO A 138 -4.93 3.52 9.70
N ASN A 139 -6.18 3.30 9.33
CA ASN A 139 -6.89 2.04 9.65
C ASN A 139 -6.51 0.92 8.67
N VAL A 140 -6.28 1.27 7.40
CA VAL A 140 -5.71 0.31 6.43
C VAL A 140 -4.31 -0.09 6.82
N TRP A 141 -3.48 0.85 7.30
CA TRP A 141 -2.14 0.55 7.82
C TRP A 141 -2.18 -0.40 9.02
N ARG A 142 -3.07 -0.18 9.99
CA ARG A 142 -3.26 -1.09 11.14
C ARG A 142 -3.65 -2.50 10.68
N ALA A 143 -4.56 -2.62 9.73
CA ALA A 143 -4.94 -3.90 9.14
C ALA A 143 -3.76 -4.57 8.41
N ALA A 144 -2.98 -3.80 7.65
CA ALA A 144 -1.78 -4.26 6.95
C ALA A 144 -0.71 -4.77 7.91
N LEU A 145 -0.45 -4.07 9.01
CA LEU A 145 0.50 -4.53 10.04
C LEU A 145 0.10 -5.87 10.65
N LYS A 146 -1.18 -6.06 11.00
CA LYS A 146 -1.68 -7.33 11.54
C LYS A 146 -1.37 -8.49 10.56
N ILE A 147 -1.69 -8.30 9.28
CA ILE A 147 -1.47 -9.32 8.25
C ILE A 147 0.01 -9.55 7.95
N PHE A 148 0.80 -8.49 7.79
CA PHE A 148 2.24 -8.62 7.54
C PHE A 148 2.97 -9.29 8.69
N THR A 149 2.56 -9.03 9.94
CA THR A 149 3.14 -9.70 11.11
C THR A 149 2.86 -11.20 11.08
N ILE A 150 1.62 -11.61 10.78
CA ILE A 150 1.25 -13.02 10.63
C ILE A 150 2.06 -13.67 9.49
N VAL A 151 2.11 -13.04 8.32
CA VAL A 151 2.86 -13.56 7.16
C VAL A 151 4.36 -13.66 7.46
N CYS A 152 4.92 -12.71 8.22
CA CYS A 152 6.31 -12.76 8.64
C CYS A 152 6.57 -13.86 9.66
N TYR A 153 5.65 -14.10 10.59
CA TYR A 153 5.79 -15.13 11.62
C TYR A 153 5.71 -16.55 11.04
N LEU A 154 4.90 -16.76 9.99
CA LEU A 154 4.76 -18.06 9.32
C LEU A 154 5.97 -18.43 8.42
N ARG A 155 7.05 -17.62 8.42
CA ARG A 155 8.23 -17.79 7.56
C ARG A 155 9.23 -18.91 7.89
N PRO A 156 9.32 -19.54 9.07
CA PRO A 156 10.30 -20.62 9.23
C PRO A 156 10.03 -21.85 8.34
N VAL A 157 8.84 -21.99 7.72
CA VAL A 157 8.44 -23.24 7.05
C VAL A 157 8.21 -23.15 5.53
N ARG A 158 8.22 -21.98 4.87
CA ARG A 158 8.07 -21.92 3.39
C ARG A 158 8.89 -20.78 2.74
N ALA A 159 10.12 -21.09 2.34
CA ALA A 159 11.07 -20.19 1.67
C ALA A 159 10.66 -19.66 0.27
N ALA A 160 9.49 -20.05 -0.27
CA ALA A 160 9.02 -19.64 -1.59
C ALA A 160 8.43 -18.22 -1.64
N PHE A 161 7.89 -17.71 -0.52
CA PHE A 161 7.21 -16.41 -0.52
C PHE A 161 8.18 -15.22 -0.45
N PHE A 162 9.29 -15.33 0.28
CA PHE A 162 10.29 -14.24 0.37
C PHE A 162 11.18 -14.14 -0.87
N THR A 163 11.42 -15.27 -1.53
CA THR A 163 12.04 -15.28 -2.86
C THR A 163 11.10 -14.68 -3.89
N TRP A 164 9.79 -14.93 -3.89
CA TRP A 164 8.85 -14.17 -4.74
C TRP A 164 8.83 -12.67 -4.40
N TRP A 165 8.81 -12.31 -3.12
CA TRP A 165 8.83 -10.93 -2.63
C TRP A 165 10.06 -10.13 -3.11
N ASN A 166 11.23 -10.76 -3.13
CA ASN A 166 12.50 -10.14 -3.54
C ASN A 166 12.88 -10.38 -5.02
N ASN A 167 12.56 -11.55 -5.61
CA ASN A 167 13.06 -12.01 -6.92
C ASN A 167 12.10 -11.89 -8.11
N CYS A 168 10.98 -11.15 -8.05
CA CYS A 168 10.28 -10.78 -9.29
C CYS A 168 11.08 -9.83 -10.21
N GLN A 169 12.43 -9.78 -10.17
CA GLN A 169 13.20 -9.13 -11.23
C GLN A 169 13.07 -9.94 -12.53
N PRO A 170 12.99 -9.32 -13.71
CA PRO A 170 13.31 -10.05 -14.93
C PRO A 170 14.75 -10.56 -14.76
N ALA A 171 14.91 -11.88 -14.87
CA ALA A 171 16.22 -12.48 -15.01
C ALA A 171 16.99 -11.67 -16.05
N LYS A 172 18.19 -11.24 -15.66
CA LYS A 172 19.13 -10.50 -16.49
C LYS A 172 19.16 -11.15 -17.86
N MET A 173 18.76 -10.42 -18.90
CA MET A 173 19.16 -10.80 -20.25
C MET A 173 20.70 -10.90 -20.24
N PRO A 174 21.31 -11.93 -20.82
CA PRO A 174 22.74 -11.93 -21.01
C PRO A 174 23.07 -10.70 -21.83
N VAL A 175 23.83 -9.79 -21.21
CA VAL A 175 24.51 -8.70 -21.90
C VAL A 175 25.40 -9.39 -22.92
N VAL A 176 24.99 -9.36 -24.19
CA VAL A 176 25.85 -9.70 -25.31
C VAL A 176 26.99 -8.70 -25.25
N TRP A 177 28.14 -9.17 -24.77
CA TRP A 177 29.41 -8.46 -24.86
C TRP A 177 29.70 -8.20 -26.33
N THR A 178 29.37 -7.01 -26.80
CA THR A 178 30.02 -6.46 -27.98
C THR A 178 31.37 -5.92 -27.49
N SER A 179 32.42 -6.71 -27.68
CA SER A 179 33.79 -6.19 -27.55
C SER A 179 34.29 -5.76 -28.93
N PRO A 180 34.82 -4.53 -29.08
CA PRO A 180 35.25 -3.98 -30.35
C PRO A 180 36.71 -4.34 -30.69
N ARG A 181 36.98 -4.33 -32.00
CA ARG A 181 38.28 -4.34 -32.70
C ARG A 181 38.92 -5.70 -32.98
N HIS A 182 38.82 -6.11 -34.24
CA HIS A 182 40.01 -6.37 -35.03
C HIS A 182 39.90 -5.61 -36.36
N ALA A 183 40.71 -4.56 -36.47
CA ALA A 183 40.95 -3.88 -37.74
C ALA A 183 41.86 -4.78 -38.57
N SER A 184 41.36 -5.24 -39.71
CA SER A 184 42.18 -5.84 -40.76
C SER A 184 42.39 -4.77 -41.83
N LEU A 185 43.63 -4.29 -41.91
CA LEU A 185 44.13 -3.44 -42.99
C LEU A 185 44.10 -4.20 -44.34
N PRO A 186 43.76 -3.55 -45.46
CA PRO A 186 44.19 -3.98 -46.78
C PRO A 186 45.49 -3.25 -47.20
N PRO A 187 46.43 -3.91 -47.91
CA PRO A 187 47.62 -3.27 -48.45
C PRO A 187 47.46 -2.78 -49.91
N GLU A 188 48.27 -1.76 -50.22
CA GLU A 188 48.87 -1.42 -51.53
C GLU A 188 48.02 -0.89 -52.70
N SER A 189 48.23 0.36 -53.12
CA SER A 189 49.31 0.73 -54.07
C SER A 189 49.03 2.06 -54.82
N HIS A 190 50.10 2.85 -54.95
CA HIS A 190 50.50 3.78 -56.01
C HIS A 190 49.49 4.65 -56.80
N ALA A 191 49.55 5.96 -56.52
CA ALA A 191 49.74 7.08 -57.47
C ALA A 191 50.02 8.33 -56.61
N GLY A 192 50.92 9.27 -56.85
CA GLY A 192 51.63 9.71 -58.04
C GLY A 192 51.73 11.24 -57.95
N ARG A 193 52.96 11.75 -57.77
CA ARG A 193 53.48 13.06 -58.25
C ARG A 193 52.87 14.39 -57.75
N MET A 194 53.72 15.21 -57.10
CA MET A 194 54.05 16.64 -57.40
C MET A 194 54.71 17.26 -56.14
N VAL A 195 56.03 17.39 -56.08
CA VAL A 195 56.84 18.59 -56.42
C VAL A 195 56.29 19.90 -55.85
N SER A 196 56.96 20.45 -54.84
CA SER A 196 57.22 21.90 -54.80
C SER A 196 58.50 22.20 -54.03
N ARG A 197 59.26 23.14 -54.60
CA ARG A 197 60.55 23.68 -54.16
C ARG A 197 60.40 24.53 -52.89
N PHE A 198 61.41 24.53 -52.03
CA PHE A 198 62.25 25.69 -51.73
C PHE A 198 63.56 25.22 -51.09
#